data_AF-A0A7Y2EMZ0-F1
#
_entry.id   AF-A0A7Y2EMZ0-F1
#
_cell.length_a   1.000
_cell.length_b   1.000
_cell.length_c   1.000
_cell.angle_alpha   90.00
_cell.angle_beta   90.00
_cell.angle_gamma   90.00
#
_symmetry.space_group_name_H-M   'P 1'
#
loop_
_entity.id
_entity.type
_entity.pdbx_description
1 polymer ?
#
loop_
_entity_poly.entity_id
_entity_poly.type
_entity_poly.pdbx_seq_one_letter_code
_entity_poly.pdbx_strand_id
1 'polypeptide(L)'
;LKQGLKQRVELGANGFKYGIIAATDTHVAAPGLVMEKNHPGHGGAGMDSRDGLRTGLPDELEFNPGGLAVLYAEENSRDALFAAMRRREAYGTSGTRPIVRVFGGWEYPDDLCASPDLVARGYDGGVPMGGDLPAAPPGAEAGPRFVFSAQADAGTPDYPGSKLQRIQVIKGWYEDGELLEQVIDVAGGDNGAAVDTATCAQSGPGHDQLCAVWEDADFNPAATAFYYARVLENPSCRWSQQICIAEQVSCEDPDALPEGLRDCCSDEHRKVVQERAWSSPIWYSPPG
;
A
#
# COMPACT_ATOMS: atom_id res chain seq x y z
N LEU A 1 9.08 -12.29 -1.07
CA LEU A 1 8.76 -12.70 0.33
C LEU A 1 8.72 -14.21 0.50
N LYS A 2 7.83 -14.94 -0.20
CA LYS A 2 7.72 -16.41 -0.16
C LYS A 2 9.06 -17.16 -0.28
N GLN A 3 9.92 -16.79 -1.22
CA GLN A 3 11.26 -17.40 -1.35
C GLN A 3 12.12 -17.26 -0.08
N GLY A 4 11.93 -16.21 0.72
CA GLY A 4 12.60 -16.04 2.00
C GLY A 4 12.20 -17.07 3.06
N LEU A 5 10.96 -17.55 3.02
CA LEU A 5 10.48 -18.63 3.89
C LEU A 5 11.20 -19.94 3.57
N LYS A 6 11.27 -20.28 2.27
CA LYS A 6 12.02 -21.44 1.81
C LYS A 6 13.50 -21.35 2.19
N GLN A 7 14.15 -20.20 1.98
CA GLN A 7 15.54 -19.99 2.40
C GLN A 7 15.74 -20.18 3.90
N ARG A 8 14.78 -19.77 4.75
CA ARG A 8 14.87 -19.98 6.19
C ARG A 8 14.97 -21.46 6.54
N VAL A 9 14.19 -22.31 5.88
CA VAL A 9 14.21 -23.77 6.09
C VAL A 9 15.47 -24.40 5.52
N GLU A 10 15.87 -24.06 4.30
CA GLU A 10 17.01 -24.69 3.60
C GLU A 10 18.38 -24.23 4.12
N LEU A 11 18.51 -22.95 4.47
CA LEU A 11 19.79 -22.31 4.76
C LEU A 11 19.90 -21.82 6.22
N GLY A 12 18.82 -21.91 7.00
CA GLY A 12 18.76 -21.31 8.33
C GLY A 12 18.69 -19.78 8.33
N ALA A 13 18.59 -19.13 7.17
CA ALA A 13 18.55 -17.67 7.06
C ALA A 13 17.50 -17.19 6.04
N ASN A 14 16.86 -16.05 6.30
CA ASN A 14 15.90 -15.43 5.39
C ASN A 14 16.46 -14.10 4.86
N GLY A 15 16.93 -14.09 3.60
CA GLY A 15 17.45 -12.89 2.95
C GLY A 15 16.39 -11.88 2.50
N PHE A 16 15.11 -12.23 2.58
CA PHE A 16 13.98 -11.43 2.06
C PHE A 16 13.18 -10.74 3.16
N LYS A 17 13.73 -10.61 4.38
CA LYS A 17 13.14 -9.80 5.46
C LYS A 17 13.30 -8.31 5.18
N TYR A 18 12.61 -7.82 4.15
CA TYR A 18 12.66 -6.43 3.72
C TYR A 18 11.65 -5.57 4.47
N GLY A 19 11.99 -4.29 4.66
CA GLY A 19 10.99 -3.25 4.88
C GLY A 19 10.40 -2.84 3.54
N ILE A 20 9.09 -2.68 3.48
CA ILE A 20 8.41 -2.21 2.27
C ILE A 20 8.32 -0.69 2.33
N ILE A 21 8.79 -0.06 1.25
CA ILE A 21 8.59 1.35 0.96
C ILE A 21 8.13 1.50 -0.49
N ALA A 22 7.57 2.65 -0.79
CA ALA A 22 7.42 3.16 -2.14
C ALA A 22 8.03 4.57 -2.17
N ALA A 23 8.37 5.11 -3.33
CA ALA A 23 8.94 6.45 -3.41
C ALA A 23 8.61 7.10 -4.74
N THR A 24 8.38 8.42 -4.70
CA THR A 24 8.35 9.28 -5.88
C THR A 24 9.77 9.40 -6.43
N ASP A 25 9.97 9.00 -7.68
CA ASP A 25 11.22 9.20 -8.42
C ASP A 25 10.99 10.16 -9.59
N THR A 26 10.53 11.37 -9.28
CA THR A 26 10.31 12.41 -10.30
C THR A 26 11.59 13.23 -10.43
N HIS A 27 12.12 13.34 -11.65
CA HIS A 27 13.32 14.12 -11.97
C HIS A 27 13.05 15.63 -12.04
N VAL A 28 11.96 16.10 -11.41
CA VAL A 28 11.52 17.51 -11.38
C VAL A 28 11.65 18.16 -10.01
N ALA A 29 12.38 17.53 -9.08
CA ALA A 29 12.53 18.01 -7.71
C ALA A 29 11.19 18.24 -6.99
N ALA A 30 10.22 17.35 -7.21
CA ALA A 30 8.88 17.39 -6.59
C ALA A 30 8.65 16.19 -5.64
N PRO A 31 9.45 16.07 -4.55
CA PRO A 31 9.34 14.93 -3.64
C PRO A 31 7.95 14.91 -2.98
N GLY A 32 7.32 13.73 -3.02
CA GLY A 32 6.00 13.53 -2.41
C GLY A 32 4.85 14.21 -3.13
N LEU A 33 5.04 14.66 -4.38
CA LEU A 33 3.96 15.11 -5.26
C LEU A 33 3.28 13.91 -5.92
N VAL A 34 2.47 13.24 -5.11
CA VAL A 34 1.88 11.92 -5.39
C VAL A 34 0.41 11.96 -5.82
N MET A 35 -0.14 13.15 -5.99
CA MET A 35 -1.55 13.31 -6.35
C MET A 35 -1.74 13.07 -7.85
N GLU A 36 -2.77 12.30 -8.21
CA GLU A 36 -3.20 12.12 -9.61
C GLU A 36 -3.56 13.46 -10.28
N LYS A 37 -4.14 14.38 -9.51
CA LYS A 37 -4.44 15.74 -9.97
C LYS A 37 -3.18 16.59 -10.10
N ASN A 38 -3.10 17.34 -11.19
CA ASN A 38 -1.97 18.22 -11.53
C ASN A 38 -0.62 17.47 -11.61
N HIS A 39 -0.63 16.20 -12.01
CA HIS A 39 0.59 15.43 -12.20
C HIS A 39 1.50 16.09 -13.25
N PRO A 40 2.72 16.51 -12.90
CA PRO A 40 3.60 17.23 -13.83
C PRO A 40 4.42 16.31 -14.76
N GLY A 41 4.26 14.99 -14.65
CA GLY A 41 5.18 14.02 -15.22
C GLY A 41 6.47 13.86 -14.40
N HIS A 42 7.28 12.87 -14.75
CA HIS A 42 8.54 12.56 -14.04
C HIS A 42 9.74 13.38 -14.54
N GLY A 43 9.55 14.40 -15.38
CA GLY A 43 10.65 15.24 -15.86
C GLY A 43 11.52 14.59 -16.92
N GLY A 44 10.97 13.59 -17.61
CA GLY A 44 11.67 12.86 -18.64
C GLY A 44 10.74 11.92 -19.38
N ALA A 45 9.96 11.05 -18.72
CA ALA A 45 9.21 9.99 -19.41
C ALA A 45 10.07 9.30 -20.50
N GLY A 46 11.37 9.12 -20.24
CA GLY A 46 12.36 8.63 -21.20
C GLY A 46 12.96 9.65 -22.20
N MET A 47 12.42 10.87 -22.34
CA MET A 47 12.93 11.91 -23.23
C MET A 47 14.09 12.72 -22.62
N ASP A 48 15.09 13.01 -23.45
CA ASP A 48 16.20 13.89 -23.09
C ASP A 48 15.71 15.35 -23.10
N SER A 49 16.25 16.16 -22.20
CA SER A 49 16.09 17.63 -22.12
C SER A 49 16.30 18.38 -23.46
N ARG A 50 16.93 17.72 -24.43
CA ARG A 50 17.26 18.24 -25.77
C ARG A 50 16.08 18.20 -26.73
N ASP A 51 15.10 17.33 -26.50
CA ASP A 51 13.95 17.11 -27.38
C ASP A 51 12.77 18.05 -27.08
N GLY A 52 12.95 18.98 -26.14
CA GLY A 52 11.95 19.95 -25.73
C GLY A 52 10.97 19.40 -24.69
N LEU A 53 9.94 20.18 -24.36
CA LEU A 53 8.87 19.74 -23.47
C LEU A 53 7.87 18.89 -24.25
N ARG A 54 7.45 17.76 -23.66
CA ARG A 54 6.36 16.94 -24.20
C ARG A 54 5.10 17.79 -24.33
N THR A 55 4.49 17.79 -25.51
CA THR A 55 3.20 18.43 -25.76
C THR A 55 2.09 17.39 -25.61
N GLY A 56 1.05 17.67 -24.80
CA GLY A 56 -0.02 16.71 -24.51
C GLY A 56 0.18 16.03 -23.15
N LEU A 57 0.11 14.70 -23.10
CA LEU A 57 0.35 13.97 -21.85
C LEU A 57 1.80 14.15 -21.36
N PRO A 58 2.02 14.56 -20.10
CA PRO A 58 3.36 14.82 -19.56
C PRO A 58 4.16 13.54 -19.27
N ASP A 59 3.53 12.36 -19.35
CA ASP A 59 4.17 11.08 -19.04
C ASP A 59 3.61 9.91 -19.86
N GLU A 60 4.19 8.73 -19.73
CA GLU A 60 3.65 7.49 -20.29
C GLU A 60 2.51 6.93 -19.42
N LEU A 61 1.52 6.32 -20.07
CA LEU A 61 0.31 5.81 -19.43
C LEU A 61 0.58 4.73 -18.38
N GLU A 62 1.75 4.10 -18.33
CA GLU A 62 2.05 3.09 -17.31
C GLU A 62 2.46 3.69 -15.96
N PHE A 63 2.96 4.94 -15.94
CA PHE A 63 3.43 5.57 -14.72
C PHE A 63 2.29 6.13 -13.87
N ASN A 64 2.55 6.18 -12.56
CA ASN A 64 1.71 6.84 -11.57
C ASN A 64 2.52 7.99 -10.94
N PRO A 65 1.89 9.00 -10.32
CA PRO A 65 2.59 10.16 -9.75
C PRO A 65 3.68 9.83 -8.72
N GLY A 66 3.70 8.61 -8.22
CA GLY A 66 4.72 8.08 -7.33
C GLY A 66 4.15 7.75 -5.95
N GLY A 67 4.98 7.14 -5.12
CA GLY A 67 4.58 6.69 -3.80
C GLY A 67 5.30 7.41 -2.65
N LEU A 68 4.92 7.08 -1.42
CA LEU A 68 5.61 7.57 -0.22
C LEU A 68 6.24 6.45 0.58
N ALA A 69 7.40 6.75 1.14
CA ALA A 69 8.10 5.91 2.11
C ALA A 69 7.75 6.44 3.48
N VAL A 70 7.07 5.63 4.29
CA VAL A 70 6.71 6.02 5.65
C VAL A 70 7.50 5.19 6.64
N LEU A 71 8.08 5.85 7.63
CA LEU A 71 8.81 5.25 8.75
C LEU A 71 8.17 5.68 10.04
N TYR A 72 7.92 4.74 10.95
CA TYR A 72 7.56 5.08 12.33
C TYR A 72 8.81 5.20 13.17
N ALA A 73 9.09 6.41 13.63
CA ALA A 73 10.21 6.74 14.49
C ALA A 73 9.72 7.48 15.74
N GLU A 74 10.47 7.36 16.83
CA GLU A 74 10.18 8.04 18.10
C GLU A 74 10.30 9.57 17.96
N GLU A 75 11.17 10.03 17.06
CA GLU A 75 11.41 11.44 16.78
C GLU A 75 11.93 11.66 15.35
N ASN A 76 11.89 12.90 14.88
CA ASN A 76 12.45 13.31 13.59
C ASN A 76 13.96 13.60 13.71
N SER A 77 14.74 12.58 14.05
CA SER A 77 16.20 12.63 14.08
C SER A 77 16.78 11.55 13.16
N ARG A 78 17.98 11.79 12.63
CA ARG A 78 18.66 10.84 11.74
C ARG A 78 18.80 9.46 12.38
N ASP A 79 19.15 9.43 13.67
CA ASP A 79 19.42 8.18 14.37
C ASP A 79 18.11 7.42 14.63
N ALA A 80 17.02 8.11 15.00
CA ALA A 80 15.70 7.49 15.16
C ALA A 80 15.13 6.97 13.83
N LEU A 81 15.29 7.71 12.73
CA LEU A 81 14.90 7.27 11.38
C LEU A 81 15.70 6.05 10.93
N PHE A 82 17.01 6.03 11.16
CA PHE A 82 17.84 4.88 10.81
C PHE A 82 17.50 3.65 11.67
N ALA A 83 17.19 3.86 12.95
CA ALA A 83 16.67 2.79 13.80
C ALA A 83 15.34 2.23 13.26
N ALA A 84 14.42 3.10 12.78
CA ALA A 84 13.16 2.69 12.14
C ALA A 84 13.39 1.84 10.89
N MET A 85 14.31 2.26 10.02
CA MET A 85 14.70 1.48 8.83
C MET A 85 15.28 0.11 9.22
N ARG A 86 16.13 0.04 10.25
CA ARG A 86 16.73 -1.22 10.72
C ARG A 86 15.70 -2.21 11.26
N ARG A 87 14.71 -1.73 12.02
CA ARG A 87 13.59 -2.56 12.49
C ARG A 87 12.50 -2.77 11.45
N ARG A 88 12.60 -2.08 10.30
CA ARG A 88 11.66 -2.16 9.16
C ARG A 88 10.23 -1.79 9.52
N GLU A 89 10.08 -0.90 10.50
CA GLU A 89 8.76 -0.39 10.87
C GLU A 89 8.34 0.69 9.88
N ALA A 90 7.95 0.22 8.71
CA ALA A 90 7.79 0.99 7.50
C ALA A 90 6.61 0.51 6.68
N TYR A 91 6.06 1.40 5.86
CA TYR A 91 5.10 1.04 4.81
C TYR A 91 5.27 1.94 3.59
N GLY A 92 4.84 1.43 2.44
CA GLY A 92 4.80 2.18 1.18
C GLY A 92 3.38 2.54 0.78
N THR A 93 3.19 3.66 0.08
CA THR A 93 1.91 4.03 -0.56
C THR A 93 2.09 4.14 -2.07
N SER A 94 1.05 3.90 -2.87
CA SER A 94 1.10 4.07 -4.33
C SER A 94 0.82 5.49 -4.82
N GLY A 95 0.35 6.36 -3.93
CA GLY A 95 -0.09 7.71 -4.25
C GLY A 95 -0.40 8.47 -2.96
N THR A 96 -1.63 8.38 -2.49
CA THR A 96 -2.14 9.12 -1.30
C THR A 96 -1.37 8.86 0.01
N ARG A 97 -1.77 9.59 1.07
CA ARG A 97 -1.13 9.61 2.39
C ARG A 97 -1.94 8.93 3.51
N PRO A 98 -2.46 7.69 3.34
CA PRO A 98 -3.13 7.02 4.44
C PRO A 98 -2.15 6.72 5.58
N ILE A 99 -2.65 6.73 6.81
CA ILE A 99 -1.88 6.36 8.00
C ILE A 99 -2.17 4.89 8.32
N VAL A 100 -1.15 4.04 8.29
CA VAL A 100 -1.30 2.58 8.46
C VAL A 100 -0.53 2.08 9.68
N ARG A 101 -1.17 1.33 10.56
CA ARG A 101 -0.56 0.66 11.71
C ARG A 101 -0.89 -0.83 11.67
N VAL A 102 0.12 -1.66 11.90
CA VAL A 102 -0.04 -3.12 11.96
C VAL A 102 0.78 -3.65 13.12
N PHE A 103 0.14 -4.48 13.94
CA PHE A 103 0.76 -5.18 15.05
C PHE A 103 0.39 -6.66 15.00
N GLY A 104 1.30 -7.53 15.39
CA GLY A 104 1.10 -8.98 15.49
C GLY A 104 1.52 -9.49 16.87
N GLY A 105 0.74 -10.39 17.46
CA GLY A 105 0.94 -10.89 18.81
C GLY A 105 0.07 -12.13 19.06
N TRP A 106 -0.05 -12.55 20.31
CA TRP A 106 -0.80 -13.77 20.67
C TRP A 106 -2.11 -13.48 21.39
N GLU A 107 -2.21 -12.33 22.07
CA GLU A 107 -3.27 -12.07 23.07
C GLU A 107 -4.01 -10.74 22.83
N TYR A 108 -4.02 -10.21 21.60
CA TYR A 108 -4.80 -9.00 21.32
C TYR A 108 -6.29 -9.27 21.52
N PRO A 109 -7.02 -8.45 22.29
CA PRO A 109 -8.45 -8.65 22.48
C PRO A 109 -9.26 -8.19 21.26
N ASP A 110 -10.44 -8.79 21.05
CA ASP A 110 -11.35 -8.46 19.93
C ASP A 110 -11.73 -6.98 19.88
N ASP A 111 -11.80 -6.32 21.04
CA ASP A 111 -12.24 -4.94 21.18
C ASP A 111 -11.10 -3.90 21.10
N LEU A 112 -9.87 -4.31 20.79
CA LEU A 112 -8.71 -3.40 20.76
C LEU A 112 -8.90 -2.22 19.81
N CYS A 113 -9.65 -2.40 18.72
CA CYS A 113 -9.99 -1.34 17.78
C CYS A 113 -10.83 -0.19 18.37
N ALA A 114 -11.54 -0.42 19.48
CA ALA A 114 -12.30 0.60 20.18
C ALA A 114 -11.46 1.36 21.23
N SER A 115 -10.22 0.93 21.47
CA SER A 115 -9.36 1.52 22.49
C SER A 115 -8.73 2.82 22.01
N PRO A 116 -8.78 3.91 22.81
CA PRO A 116 -8.06 5.14 22.49
C PRO A 116 -6.53 4.96 22.53
N ASP A 117 -6.06 3.95 23.27
CA ASP A 117 -4.64 3.62 23.44
C ASP A 117 -4.18 2.49 22.50
N LEU A 118 -4.88 2.28 21.38
CA LEU A 118 -4.63 1.19 20.42
C LEU A 118 -3.15 1.03 20.09
N VAL A 119 -2.45 2.12 19.79
CA VAL A 119 -1.04 2.10 19.39
C VAL A 119 -0.14 1.64 20.55
N ALA A 120 -0.33 2.19 21.74
CA ALA A 120 0.47 1.80 22.92
C ALA A 120 0.26 0.32 23.25
N ARG A 121 -1.00 -0.12 23.29
CA ARG A 121 -1.36 -1.53 23.51
C ARG A 121 -0.86 -2.46 22.39
N GLY A 122 -0.79 -1.96 21.15
CA GLY A 122 -0.21 -2.66 20.02
C GLY A 122 1.30 -2.91 20.17
N TYR A 123 2.05 -1.94 20.72
CA TYR A 123 3.47 -2.17 21.04
C TYR A 123 3.64 -3.09 22.24
N ASP A 124 2.81 -2.94 23.28
CA ASP A 124 2.93 -3.74 24.51
C ASP A 124 2.55 -5.22 24.30
N GLY A 125 1.58 -5.50 23.41
CA GLY A 125 1.02 -6.83 23.20
C GLY A 125 1.73 -7.69 22.16
N GLY A 126 2.76 -7.18 21.48
CA GLY A 126 3.43 -7.94 20.42
C GLY A 126 4.50 -7.15 19.68
N VAL A 127 4.51 -7.27 18.35
CA VAL A 127 5.50 -6.62 17.47
C VAL A 127 4.81 -5.79 16.39
N PRO A 128 5.38 -4.64 16.00
CA PRO A 128 4.89 -3.89 14.86
C PRO A 128 5.30 -4.55 13.53
N MET A 129 4.72 -4.07 12.42
CA MET A 129 5.18 -4.38 11.07
C MET A 129 6.71 -4.31 10.92
N GLY A 130 7.29 -5.24 10.16
CA GLY A 130 8.73 -5.39 9.99
C GLY A 130 9.42 -6.27 11.04
N GLY A 131 8.71 -6.58 12.13
CA GLY A 131 9.16 -7.43 13.22
C GLY A 131 9.03 -8.94 12.96
N ASP A 132 9.49 -9.69 13.95
CA ASP A 132 9.36 -11.14 14.04
C ASP A 132 8.42 -11.46 15.22
N LEU A 133 7.37 -12.24 14.98
CA LEU A 133 6.53 -12.75 16.04
C LEU A 133 7.39 -13.53 17.05
N PRO A 134 7.17 -13.33 18.36
CA PRO A 134 7.78 -14.19 19.36
C PRO A 134 7.26 -15.62 19.20
N ALA A 135 7.99 -16.60 19.74
CA ALA A 135 7.54 -17.99 19.76
C ALA A 135 6.13 -18.10 20.35
N ALA A 136 5.33 -19.02 19.81
CA ALA A 136 4.00 -19.30 20.33
C ALA A 136 4.09 -19.67 21.83
N PRO A 137 3.19 -19.14 22.68
CA PRO A 137 3.11 -19.56 24.07
C PRO A 137 2.95 -21.09 24.17
N PRO A 138 3.58 -21.75 25.15
CA PRO A 138 3.43 -23.20 25.34
C PRO A 138 1.96 -23.59 25.50
N GLY A 139 1.46 -24.48 24.62
CA GLY A 139 0.06 -24.90 24.64
C GLY A 139 -0.93 -23.92 24.01
N ALA A 140 -0.45 -22.91 23.26
CA ALA A 140 -1.34 -22.08 22.45
C ALA A 140 -2.07 -22.94 21.41
N GLU A 141 -3.39 -23.08 21.58
CA GLU A 141 -4.28 -23.71 20.61
C GLU A 141 -4.76 -22.71 19.54
N ALA A 142 -4.67 -21.41 19.83
CA ALA A 142 -5.08 -20.32 18.94
C ALA A 142 -3.90 -19.76 18.13
N GLY A 143 -4.19 -19.32 16.91
CA GLY A 143 -3.20 -18.70 16.03
C GLY A 143 -2.79 -17.30 16.49
N PRO A 144 -1.73 -16.72 15.88
CA PRO A 144 -1.36 -15.34 16.13
C PRO A 144 -2.49 -14.40 15.72
N ARG A 145 -2.61 -13.34 16.49
CA ARG A 145 -3.60 -12.29 16.32
C ARG A 145 -2.93 -11.03 15.80
N PHE A 146 -3.60 -10.35 14.90
CA PHE A 146 -3.11 -9.14 14.26
C PHE A 146 -4.11 -8.01 14.41
N VAL A 147 -3.59 -6.81 14.64
CA VAL A 147 -4.36 -5.58 14.65
C VAL A 147 -3.96 -4.80 13.42
N PHE A 148 -4.93 -4.51 12.56
CA PHE A 148 -4.75 -3.68 11.39
C PHE A 148 -5.56 -2.40 11.56
N SER A 149 -4.92 -1.25 11.39
CA SER A 149 -5.59 0.04 11.45
C SER A 149 -5.14 0.92 10.28
N ALA A 150 -6.10 1.56 9.63
CA ALA A 150 -5.86 2.50 8.56
C ALA A 150 -6.75 3.73 8.72
N GLN A 151 -6.18 4.91 8.49
CA GLN A 151 -6.89 6.17 8.36
C GLN A 151 -6.68 6.71 6.94
N ALA A 152 -7.76 7.16 6.31
CA ALA A 152 -7.74 7.76 4.98
C ALA A 152 -6.87 9.02 4.95
N ASP A 153 -6.28 9.31 3.78
CA ASP A 153 -5.75 10.65 3.53
C ASP A 153 -6.92 11.65 3.54
N ALA A 154 -6.88 12.64 4.42
CA ALA A 154 -7.91 13.67 4.47
C ALA A 154 -7.82 14.63 3.27
N GLY A 155 -6.65 14.70 2.61
CA GLY A 155 -6.35 15.66 1.57
C GLY A 155 -6.39 17.10 2.08
N THR A 156 -6.93 18.00 1.26
CA THR A 156 -7.09 19.44 1.56
C THR A 156 -8.52 19.87 1.27
N PRO A 157 -8.97 21.05 1.72
CA PRO A 157 -10.29 21.57 1.37
C PRO A 157 -10.55 21.64 -0.15
N ASP A 158 -9.52 21.98 -0.93
CA ASP A 158 -9.63 22.09 -2.40
C ASP A 158 -9.52 20.74 -3.11
N TYR A 159 -8.77 19.80 -2.51
CA TYR A 159 -8.53 18.45 -3.02
C TYR A 159 -8.75 17.43 -1.89
N PRO A 160 -10.01 17.08 -1.58
CA PRO A 160 -10.29 16.10 -0.54
C PRO A 160 -9.72 14.74 -0.92
N GLY A 161 -9.21 14.00 0.06
CA GLY A 161 -8.68 12.66 -0.17
C GLY A 161 -9.78 11.60 -0.37
N SER A 162 -9.36 10.42 -0.82
CA SER A 162 -10.28 9.30 -1.07
C SER A 162 -10.56 8.52 0.20
N LYS A 163 -11.81 8.05 0.34
CA LYS A 163 -12.19 7.14 1.44
C LYS A 163 -11.52 5.78 1.27
N LEU A 164 -11.31 5.06 2.37
CA LEU A 164 -10.88 3.66 2.37
C LEU A 164 -12.01 2.75 1.88
N GLN A 165 -11.64 1.74 1.09
CA GLN A 165 -12.52 0.65 0.70
C GLN A 165 -12.39 -0.55 1.65
N ARG A 166 -11.15 -1.05 1.84
CA ARG A 166 -10.89 -2.24 2.65
C ARG A 166 -9.45 -2.34 3.15
N ILE A 167 -9.26 -3.18 4.16
CA ILE A 167 -7.95 -3.70 4.57
C ILE A 167 -7.91 -5.19 4.27
N GLN A 168 -6.81 -5.63 3.68
CA GLN A 168 -6.49 -7.03 3.43
C GLN A 168 -5.25 -7.44 4.22
N VAL A 169 -5.23 -8.68 4.72
CA VAL A 169 -4.00 -9.35 5.12
C VAL A 169 -3.57 -10.30 4.00
N ILE A 170 -2.29 -10.23 3.66
CA ILE A 170 -1.64 -11.18 2.76
C ILE A 170 -0.80 -12.09 3.64
N LYS A 171 -1.27 -13.34 3.77
CA LYS A 171 -0.58 -14.42 4.48
C LYS A 171 0.20 -15.23 3.45
N GLY A 172 1.49 -15.43 3.69
CA GLY A 172 2.28 -16.41 2.94
C GLY A 172 2.97 -17.37 3.89
N TRP A 173 3.01 -18.66 3.54
CA TRP A 173 3.65 -19.67 4.37
C TRP A 173 4.37 -20.71 3.51
N TYR A 174 5.27 -21.45 4.14
CA TYR A 174 6.00 -22.54 3.52
C TYR A 174 5.81 -23.80 4.36
N GLU A 175 5.25 -24.83 3.74
CA GLU A 175 4.86 -26.08 4.37
C GLU A 175 4.95 -27.19 3.31
N ASP A 176 5.39 -28.38 3.71
CA ASP A 176 5.47 -29.57 2.85
C ASP A 176 6.17 -29.38 1.50
N GLY A 177 7.12 -28.45 1.43
CA GLY A 177 7.86 -28.15 0.20
C GLY A 177 7.19 -27.12 -0.72
N GLU A 178 6.01 -26.60 -0.36
CA GLU A 178 5.21 -25.68 -1.19
C GLU A 178 5.16 -24.25 -0.64
N LEU A 179 5.16 -23.28 -1.55
CA LEU A 179 5.09 -21.84 -1.25
C LEU A 179 3.67 -21.31 -1.44
N LEU A 180 2.94 -21.20 -0.34
CA LEU A 180 1.52 -20.88 -0.31
C LEU A 180 1.28 -19.40 -0.01
N GLU A 181 0.17 -18.86 -0.53
CA GLU A 181 -0.27 -17.48 -0.29
C GLU A 181 -1.79 -17.41 -0.27
N GLN A 182 -2.31 -16.55 0.60
CA GLN A 182 -3.72 -16.21 0.65
C GLN A 182 -3.89 -14.71 0.90
N VAL A 183 -4.90 -14.13 0.23
CA VAL A 183 -5.36 -12.76 0.46
C VAL A 183 -6.71 -12.83 1.17
N ILE A 184 -6.83 -12.14 2.30
CA ILE A 184 -8.01 -12.19 3.17
C ILE A 184 -8.46 -10.75 3.44
N ASP A 185 -9.72 -10.44 3.15
CA ASP A 185 -10.34 -9.17 3.54
C ASP A 185 -10.64 -9.21 5.05
N VAL A 186 -10.12 -8.24 5.82
CA VAL A 186 -10.26 -8.21 7.30
C VAL A 186 -11.10 -7.03 7.79
N ALA A 187 -11.25 -5.97 6.99
CA ALA A 187 -12.10 -4.83 7.29
C ALA A 187 -12.59 -4.16 5.99
N GLY A 188 -13.81 -3.64 5.99
CA GLY A 188 -14.43 -3.05 4.79
C GLY A 188 -14.81 -4.12 3.75
N GLY A 189 -14.83 -3.75 2.47
CA GLY A 189 -15.16 -4.68 1.38
C GLY A 189 -15.65 -3.96 0.13
N ASP A 190 -16.20 -4.72 -0.82
CA ASP A 190 -16.88 -4.15 -1.98
C ASP A 190 -18.05 -3.27 -1.52
N ASN A 191 -18.02 -2.01 -1.92
CA ASN A 191 -18.90 -0.97 -1.40
C ASN A 191 -19.63 -0.18 -2.49
N GLY A 192 -19.41 -0.50 -3.77
CA GLY A 192 -20.05 0.19 -4.89
C GLY A 192 -19.51 1.60 -5.17
N ALA A 193 -18.37 1.98 -4.59
CA ALA A 193 -17.70 3.23 -4.94
C ALA A 193 -17.21 3.22 -6.40
N ALA A 194 -17.36 4.35 -7.08
CA ALA A 194 -17.10 4.46 -8.51
C ALA A 194 -16.54 5.84 -8.90
N VAL A 195 -15.95 5.90 -10.09
CA VAL A 195 -15.46 7.13 -10.73
C VAL A 195 -16.23 7.34 -12.03
N ASP A 196 -16.83 8.51 -12.21
CA ASP A 196 -17.32 8.93 -13.52
C ASP A 196 -16.14 9.35 -14.39
N THR A 197 -15.80 8.52 -15.38
CA THR A 197 -14.66 8.78 -16.27
C THR A 197 -14.86 9.95 -17.23
N ALA A 198 -16.07 10.51 -17.36
CA ALA A 198 -16.31 11.70 -18.16
C ALA A 198 -16.04 13.00 -17.39
N THR A 199 -16.12 12.97 -16.05
CA THR A 199 -15.99 14.15 -15.18
C THR A 199 -14.88 14.02 -14.13
N CYS A 200 -14.31 12.82 -13.99
CA CYS A 200 -13.46 12.40 -12.87
C CYS A 200 -14.10 12.52 -11.48
N ALA A 201 -15.43 12.63 -11.38
CA ALA A 201 -16.11 12.69 -10.09
C ALA A 201 -16.15 11.31 -9.40
N GLN A 202 -15.71 11.26 -8.14
CA GLN A 202 -15.85 10.08 -7.29
C GLN A 202 -17.23 10.04 -6.63
N SER A 203 -17.75 8.84 -6.42
CA SER A 203 -19.07 8.62 -5.79
C SER A 203 -19.12 7.30 -5.02
N GLY A 204 -20.14 7.15 -4.17
CA GLY A 204 -20.39 5.95 -3.38
C GLY A 204 -19.84 6.02 -1.94
N PRO A 205 -20.13 4.99 -1.13
CA PRO A 205 -19.74 4.94 0.27
C PRO A 205 -18.25 4.59 0.44
N GLY A 206 -17.75 4.72 1.65
CA GLY A 206 -16.39 4.36 2.04
C GLY A 206 -16.14 4.71 3.49
N HIS A 207 -14.91 4.50 3.96
CA HIS A 207 -14.54 4.67 5.36
C HIS A 207 -13.43 5.71 5.54
N ASP A 208 -13.56 6.60 6.52
CA ASP A 208 -12.45 7.47 6.94
C ASP A 208 -11.41 6.73 7.77
N GLN A 209 -11.84 5.66 8.44
CA GLN A 209 -11.00 4.80 9.25
C GLN A 209 -11.51 3.36 9.16
N LEU A 210 -10.58 2.41 9.06
CA LEU A 210 -10.85 0.99 9.21
C LEU A 210 -9.94 0.43 10.31
N CYS A 211 -10.48 -0.48 11.11
CA CYS A 211 -9.71 -1.24 12.07
C CYS A 211 -10.28 -2.64 12.20
N ALA A 212 -9.41 -3.65 12.30
CA ALA A 212 -9.80 -5.01 12.62
C ALA A 212 -8.74 -5.68 13.50
N VAL A 213 -9.23 -6.54 14.40
CA VAL A 213 -8.44 -7.59 15.05
C VAL A 213 -8.78 -8.88 14.32
N TRP A 214 -7.76 -9.57 13.80
CA TRP A 214 -7.93 -10.79 13.03
C TRP A 214 -7.02 -11.89 13.58
N GLU A 215 -7.53 -13.10 13.70
CA GLU A 215 -6.79 -14.29 14.14
C GLU A 215 -6.55 -15.22 12.96
N ASP A 216 -5.34 -15.76 12.84
CA ASP A 216 -5.03 -16.78 11.86
C ASP A 216 -5.53 -18.16 12.33
N ALA A 217 -6.78 -18.49 12.01
CA ALA A 217 -7.39 -19.76 12.41
C ALA A 217 -6.71 -21.00 11.81
N ASP A 218 -6.06 -20.85 10.65
CA ASP A 218 -5.35 -21.92 9.93
C ASP A 218 -3.84 -21.84 10.19
N PHE A 219 -3.45 -21.41 11.39
CA PHE A 219 -2.06 -21.27 11.76
C PHE A 219 -1.41 -22.63 12.03
N ASN A 220 -0.32 -22.92 11.32
CA ASN A 220 0.56 -24.04 11.64
C ASN A 220 1.82 -23.53 12.39
N PRO A 221 1.99 -23.84 13.69
CA PRO A 221 3.16 -23.42 14.45
C PRO A 221 4.48 -24.04 13.96
N ALA A 222 4.44 -25.10 13.15
CA ALA A 222 5.60 -25.75 12.56
C ALA A 222 5.98 -25.18 11.17
N ALA A 223 5.17 -24.32 10.58
CA ALA A 223 5.45 -23.69 9.29
C ALA A 223 6.04 -22.29 9.46
N THR A 224 6.98 -21.90 8.60
CA THR A 224 7.41 -20.49 8.52
C THR A 224 6.36 -19.68 7.78
N ALA A 225 6.06 -18.46 8.26
CA ALA A 225 5.04 -17.61 7.65
C ALA A 225 5.42 -16.12 7.64
N PHE A 226 4.71 -15.33 6.83
CA PHE A 226 4.70 -13.88 6.92
C PHE A 226 3.28 -13.34 6.72
N TYR A 227 3.05 -12.14 7.24
CA TYR A 227 1.79 -11.42 7.17
C TYR A 227 2.09 -9.95 6.86
N TYR A 228 1.41 -9.37 5.88
CA TYR A 228 1.45 -7.92 5.68
C TYR A 228 0.07 -7.39 5.30
N ALA A 229 -0.19 -6.12 5.62
CA ALA A 229 -1.43 -5.45 5.27
C ALA A 229 -1.34 -4.82 3.89
N ARG A 230 -2.41 -4.97 3.09
CA ARG A 230 -2.69 -4.13 1.92
C ARG A 230 -3.96 -3.34 2.19
N VAL A 231 -3.82 -2.02 2.30
CA VAL A 231 -4.97 -1.11 2.42
C VAL A 231 -5.34 -0.66 1.02
N LEU A 232 -6.63 -0.66 0.70
CA LEU A 232 -7.17 -0.19 -0.58
C LEU A 232 -8.09 0.99 -0.32
N GLU A 233 -7.88 2.06 -1.07
CA GLU A 233 -8.81 3.18 -1.13
C GLU A 233 -9.94 2.91 -2.14
N ASN A 234 -10.98 3.73 -2.10
CA ASN A 234 -11.95 3.80 -3.19
C ASN A 234 -11.25 4.22 -4.50
N PRO A 235 -11.78 3.80 -5.65
CA PRO A 235 -11.17 4.14 -6.95
C PRO A 235 -11.14 5.66 -7.16
N SER A 236 -10.08 6.16 -7.79
CA SER A 236 -9.87 7.56 -8.14
C SER A 236 -9.59 7.71 -9.64
N CYS A 237 -9.83 8.92 -10.17
CA CYS A 237 -9.56 9.21 -11.57
C CYS A 237 -8.06 9.39 -11.80
N ARG A 238 -7.51 8.67 -12.78
CA ARG A 238 -6.08 8.72 -13.08
C ARG A 238 -5.68 10.05 -13.71
N TRP A 239 -4.44 10.48 -13.49
CA TRP A 239 -3.87 11.72 -13.96
C TRP A 239 -4.03 11.89 -15.47
N SER A 240 -3.84 10.80 -16.22
CA SER A 240 -3.95 10.78 -17.68
C SER A 240 -5.37 11.11 -18.11
N GLN A 241 -6.37 10.49 -17.47
CA GLN A 241 -7.78 10.77 -17.76
C GLN A 241 -8.18 12.19 -17.38
N GLN A 242 -7.66 12.73 -16.26
CA GLN A 242 -7.91 14.12 -15.89
C GLN A 242 -7.42 15.09 -16.98
N ILE A 243 -6.25 14.83 -17.57
CA ILE A 243 -5.72 15.64 -18.67
C ILE A 243 -6.55 15.46 -19.95
N CYS A 244 -6.91 14.22 -20.31
CA CYS A 244 -7.73 13.97 -21.50
C CYS A 244 -9.09 14.70 -21.45
N ILE A 245 -9.71 14.79 -20.26
CA ILE A 245 -10.95 15.57 -20.06
C ILE A 245 -10.66 17.07 -20.17
N ALA A 246 -9.59 17.56 -19.54
CA ALA A 246 -9.23 18.98 -19.59
C ALA A 246 -8.94 19.47 -21.01
N GLU A 247 -8.32 18.62 -21.83
CA GLU A 247 -8.03 18.85 -23.26
C GLU A 247 -9.22 18.52 -24.18
N GLN A 248 -10.36 18.13 -23.63
CA GLN A 248 -11.59 17.83 -24.36
C GLN A 248 -11.41 16.77 -25.47
N VAL A 249 -10.59 15.76 -25.21
CA VAL A 249 -10.26 14.73 -26.20
C VAL A 249 -11.52 13.91 -26.57
N SER A 250 -11.79 13.81 -27.87
CA SER A 250 -12.76 12.88 -28.44
C SER A 250 -12.03 11.76 -29.19
N CYS A 251 -12.40 10.52 -28.90
CA CYS A 251 -11.82 9.34 -29.55
C CYS A 251 -12.63 8.86 -30.77
N GLU A 252 -13.52 9.69 -31.31
CA GLU A 252 -14.26 9.39 -32.55
C GLU A 252 -13.34 9.35 -33.78
N ASP A 253 -12.31 10.21 -33.80
CA ASP A 253 -11.26 10.26 -34.83
C ASP A 253 -9.89 10.49 -34.17
N PRO A 254 -9.24 9.43 -33.64
CA PRO A 254 -7.95 9.56 -32.97
C PRO A 254 -6.82 10.09 -33.85
N ASP A 255 -6.89 9.88 -35.17
CA ASP A 255 -5.85 10.33 -36.11
C ASP A 255 -5.81 11.86 -36.23
N ALA A 256 -6.96 12.51 -36.02
CA ALA A 256 -7.09 13.96 -35.99
C ALA A 256 -6.55 14.60 -34.69
N LEU A 257 -6.28 13.81 -33.64
CA LEU A 257 -5.73 14.33 -32.37
C LEU A 257 -4.25 14.69 -32.53
N PRO A 258 -3.77 15.73 -31.80
CA PRO A 258 -2.34 15.97 -31.63
C PRO A 258 -1.63 14.72 -31.13
N GLU A 259 -0.43 14.45 -31.65
CA GLU A 259 0.32 13.22 -31.39
C GLU A 259 0.39 12.86 -29.91
N GLY A 260 0.75 13.81 -29.04
CA GLY A 260 0.87 13.57 -27.59
C GLY A 260 -0.46 13.47 -26.82
N LEU A 261 -1.60 13.52 -27.49
CA LEU A 261 -2.92 13.23 -26.91
C LEU A 261 -3.56 11.96 -27.47
N ARG A 262 -2.97 11.33 -28.50
CA ARG A 262 -3.53 10.09 -29.09
C ARG A 262 -3.63 8.95 -28.10
N ASP A 263 -2.70 8.88 -27.15
CA ASP A 263 -2.69 7.90 -26.07
C ASP A 263 -3.94 7.97 -25.17
N CYS A 264 -4.63 9.11 -25.11
CA CYS A 264 -5.95 9.18 -24.45
C CYS A 264 -6.96 8.18 -25.00
N CYS A 265 -6.80 7.77 -26.28
CA CYS A 265 -7.65 6.83 -27.00
C CYS A 265 -7.04 5.43 -27.14
N SER A 266 -5.89 5.17 -26.51
CA SER A 266 -5.25 3.85 -26.50
C SER A 266 -6.06 2.85 -25.66
N ASP A 267 -6.10 1.59 -26.09
CA ASP A 267 -6.69 0.48 -25.32
C ASP A 267 -5.95 0.22 -23.98
N GLU A 268 -4.69 0.67 -23.88
CA GLU A 268 -3.88 0.57 -22.68
C GLU A 268 -4.24 1.65 -21.64
N HIS A 269 -4.99 2.68 -22.04
CA HIS A 269 -5.36 3.77 -21.15
C HIS A 269 -6.33 3.31 -20.05
N ARG A 270 -5.76 3.08 -18.86
CA ARG A 270 -6.53 2.87 -17.64
C ARG A 270 -6.96 4.21 -17.06
N LYS A 271 -8.26 4.52 -17.18
CA LYS A 271 -8.85 5.81 -16.76
C LYS A 271 -9.02 5.96 -15.25
N VAL A 272 -9.00 4.84 -14.53
CA VAL A 272 -9.25 4.74 -13.09
C VAL A 272 -8.09 4.00 -12.46
N VAL A 273 -7.69 4.45 -11.28
CA VAL A 273 -6.68 3.80 -10.43
C VAL A 273 -7.29 3.50 -9.07
N GLN A 274 -6.70 2.53 -8.36
CA GLN A 274 -7.04 2.27 -6.96
C GLN A 274 -5.78 2.36 -6.12
N GLU A 275 -5.72 3.42 -5.32
CA GLU A 275 -4.60 3.69 -4.44
C GLU A 275 -4.54 2.71 -3.29
N ARG A 276 -3.32 2.48 -2.83
CA ARG A 276 -3.01 1.41 -1.89
C ARG A 276 -1.81 1.72 -1.02
N ALA A 277 -1.80 1.09 0.14
CA ALA A 277 -0.65 1.08 1.03
C ALA A 277 -0.28 -0.36 1.43
N TRP A 278 1.01 -0.62 1.58
CA TRP A 278 1.55 -1.94 1.93
C TRP A 278 2.45 -1.84 3.15
N SER A 279 2.06 -2.51 4.24
CA SER A 279 2.89 -2.60 5.44
C SER A 279 4.12 -3.46 5.20
N SER A 280 5.20 -3.23 5.94
CA SER A 280 6.27 -4.22 6.03
C SER A 280 5.74 -5.54 6.62
N PRO A 281 6.28 -6.70 6.22
CA PRO A 281 5.79 -7.98 6.73
C PRO A 281 6.19 -8.21 8.18
N ILE A 282 5.27 -8.80 8.95
CA ILE A 282 5.56 -9.47 10.21
C ILE A 282 5.88 -10.93 9.88
N TRP A 283 6.97 -11.46 10.42
CA TRP A 283 7.45 -12.81 10.13
C TRP A 283 7.20 -13.76 11.30
N TYR A 284 6.98 -15.03 11.00
CA TYR A 284 6.98 -16.11 11.97
C TYR A 284 8.00 -17.17 11.55
N SER A 285 8.78 -17.65 12.50
CA SER A 285 9.67 -18.80 12.34
C SER A 285 9.44 -19.74 13.52
N PRO A 286 9.22 -21.05 13.26
CA PRO A 286 9.12 -22.04 14.33
C PRO A 286 10.37 -22.03 15.22
N PRO A 287 10.21 -22.32 16.53
CA PRO A 287 11.35 -22.61 17.40
C PRO A 287 12.17 -23.76 16.80
N GLY A 288 13.50 -23.60 16.79
CA GLY A 288 14.44 -24.65 16.38
C GLY A 288 14.74 -25.65 17.46
#